data_AF-A0A0M0L8S8-F1
#
_entry.id   AF-A0A0M0L8S8-F1
#
_cell.length_a   1.000
_cell.length_b   1.000
_cell.length_c   1.000
_cell.angle_alpha   90.00
_cell.angle_beta   90.00
_cell.angle_gamma   90.00
#
_symmetry.space_group_name_H-M   'P 1'
#
loop_
_entity.id
_entity.type
_entity.pdbx_description
1 polymer ?
#
loop_
_entity_poly.entity_id
_entity_poly.type
_entity_poly.pdbx_seq_one_letter_code
_entity_poly.pdbx_strand_id
1 'polypeptide(L)'
;MTGEDNNSFAISKEDWSLHRKGHDDQKRHQEKIQEAIKNNLPDLITEESIVMSNGKDVVKIPIRSLDEYRIRYNYDKNKHVGQGDGDSKVGDVVARDGSSGQPGAGKGSGAGDKAGEDYYEAEVSLMELEEALFSQLELPKLKRKESDQNIVEHIEFNDIRRTGLMGNIDKKRTMLSAYKRNAMTGKASFYPIYPEDLKFKTWNEVVKPESKAVVLAMMDTSGSMGIWEKYMARSFFFWMTRFLRTKYETVEIEFIAHHTEAKVVSEEDFFSKGESGGTICSSAYRKALEIIDKKYSPDRYNIYPFHFSDGDNLTSDNARCVKLVNELMKVSNMFGYGEVNQYNRHSTLMSAYKNIQDDRFSYYILKQKSDVFNAMKSFFKQEEENARFA
;
A
#
# COMPACT_ATOMS: atom_id res chain seq x y z
N MET A 1 39.05 -66.45 16.64
CA MET A 1 38.93 -65.53 15.51
C MET A 1 37.73 -64.64 15.76
N THR A 2 37.96 -63.47 16.34
CA THR A 2 36.96 -62.43 16.62
C THR A 2 37.54 -61.15 16.05
N GLY A 3 37.09 -60.77 14.85
CA GLY A 3 37.43 -59.49 14.23
C GLY A 3 36.47 -58.43 14.75
N GLU A 4 36.94 -57.59 15.67
CA GLU A 4 36.24 -56.36 16.03
C GLU A 4 36.60 -55.30 14.99
N ASP A 5 35.67 -55.03 14.07
CA ASP A 5 35.73 -53.87 13.18
C ASP A 5 35.55 -52.59 14.01
N ASN A 6 36.69 -52.02 14.43
CA ASN A 6 36.75 -50.71 15.06
C ASN A 6 36.55 -49.61 14.01
N ASN A 7 35.31 -49.46 13.52
CA ASN A 7 34.92 -48.27 12.76
C ASN A 7 34.91 -47.07 13.72
N SER A 8 36.00 -46.31 13.70
CA SER A 8 36.08 -45.03 14.40
C SER A 8 35.13 -44.01 13.74
N PHE A 9 33.97 -43.81 14.35
CA PHE A 9 33.07 -42.73 13.93
C PHE A 9 33.61 -41.40 14.48
N ALA A 10 34.08 -40.53 13.58
CA ALA A 10 34.38 -39.15 13.93
C ALA A 10 33.04 -38.38 14.05
N ILE A 11 32.58 -38.16 15.28
CA ILE A 11 31.44 -37.27 15.53
C ILE A 11 31.95 -35.84 15.49
N SER A 12 31.87 -35.17 14.34
CA SER A 12 32.08 -33.73 14.25
C SER A 12 30.83 -33.00 14.73
N LYS A 13 30.98 -32.15 15.75
CA LYS A 13 29.94 -31.22 16.20
C LYS A 13 30.19 -29.89 15.52
N GLU A 14 29.60 -29.68 14.35
CA GLU A 14 29.61 -28.37 13.71
C GLU A 14 28.82 -27.36 14.55
N ASP A 15 29.36 -26.15 14.71
CA ASP A 15 28.69 -25.09 15.45
C ASP A 15 27.64 -24.43 14.56
N TRP A 16 26.40 -24.92 14.67
CA TRP A 16 25.25 -24.41 13.94
C TRP A 16 24.85 -22.99 14.36
N SER A 17 25.41 -22.42 15.43
CA SER A 17 25.13 -21.04 15.85
C SER A 17 25.62 -19.98 14.85
N LEU A 18 26.57 -20.33 13.99
CA LEU A 18 27.08 -19.48 12.92
C LEU A 18 26.26 -19.60 11.61
N HIS A 19 25.38 -20.60 11.50
CA HIS A 19 24.54 -20.80 10.32
C HIS A 19 23.27 -19.94 10.41
N ARG A 20 23.29 -18.78 9.77
CA ARG A 20 22.14 -17.86 9.66
C ARG A 20 21.02 -18.34 8.74
N LYS A 21 21.04 -19.61 8.33
CA LYS A 21 20.11 -20.18 7.36
C LYS A 21 18.65 -19.92 7.71
N GLY A 22 18.26 -20.02 8.99
CA GLY A 22 16.89 -19.71 9.42
C GLY A 22 16.51 -18.23 9.22
N HIS A 23 17.42 -17.30 9.51
CA HIS A 23 17.21 -15.87 9.26
C HIS A 23 17.17 -15.55 7.77
N ASP A 24 18.06 -16.17 6.98
CA ASP A 24 18.10 -15.98 5.53
C ASP A 24 16.84 -16.57 4.86
N ASP A 25 16.34 -17.70 5.34
CA ASP A 25 15.09 -18.34 4.88
C ASP A 25 13.88 -17.48 5.25
N GLN A 26 13.82 -16.96 6.47
CA GLN A 26 12.78 -16.03 6.90
C GLN A 26 12.78 -14.76 6.05
N LYS A 27 13.96 -14.19 5.77
CA LYS A 27 14.09 -13.01 4.92
C LYS A 27 13.60 -13.29 3.51
N ARG A 28 14.00 -14.42 2.90
CA ARG A 28 13.52 -14.84 1.58
C ARG A 28 12.00 -15.05 1.56
N HIS A 29 11.44 -15.60 2.64
CA HIS A 29 9.99 -15.75 2.77
C HIS A 29 9.28 -14.39 2.83
N GLN A 30 9.79 -13.45 3.63
CA GLN A 30 9.26 -12.08 3.68
C GLN A 30 9.37 -11.37 2.33
N GLU A 31 10.50 -11.51 1.62
CA GLU A 31 10.67 -10.96 0.27
C GLU A 31 9.64 -11.54 -0.71
N LYS A 32 9.38 -12.85 -0.66
CA LYS A 32 8.33 -13.49 -1.48
C LYS A 32 6.93 -13.02 -1.13
N ILE A 33 6.63 -12.82 0.16
CA ILE A 33 5.33 -12.26 0.59
C ILE A 33 5.19 -10.84 0.03
N GLN A 34 6.20 -9.99 0.17
CA GLN A 34 6.19 -8.63 -0.37
C GLN A 34 6.01 -8.61 -1.90
N GLU A 35 6.67 -9.52 -2.61
CA GLU A 35 6.53 -9.66 -4.06
C GLU A 35 5.12 -10.15 -4.44
N ALA A 36 4.57 -11.12 -3.72
CA ALA A 36 3.21 -11.61 -3.93
C ALA A 36 2.16 -10.53 -3.63
N ILE A 37 2.34 -9.75 -2.57
CA ILE A 37 1.53 -8.57 -2.25
C ILE A 37 1.60 -7.58 -3.42
N LYS A 38 2.80 -7.23 -3.90
CA LYS A 38 2.96 -6.25 -4.98
C LYS A 38 2.32 -6.69 -6.29
N ASN A 39 2.42 -7.98 -6.62
CA ASN A 39 1.86 -8.53 -7.86
C ASN A 39 0.32 -8.63 -7.81
N ASN A 40 -0.24 -8.95 -6.64
CA ASN A 40 -1.69 -9.12 -6.46
C ASN A 40 -2.37 -7.88 -5.85
N LEU A 41 -1.62 -6.81 -5.59
CA LEU A 41 -2.10 -5.58 -4.93
C LEU A 41 -3.37 -5.01 -5.60
N PRO A 42 -3.47 -4.92 -6.95
CA PRO A 42 -4.65 -4.37 -7.60
C PRO A 42 -5.93 -5.16 -7.29
N ASP A 43 -5.81 -6.48 -7.16
CA ASP A 43 -6.96 -7.35 -6.89
C ASP A 43 -7.33 -7.32 -5.39
N LEU A 44 -6.33 -7.36 -4.51
CA LEU A 44 -6.50 -7.36 -3.05
C LEU A 44 -7.19 -6.09 -2.54
N ILE A 45 -6.81 -4.92 -3.06
CA ILE A 45 -7.41 -3.62 -2.71
C ILE A 45 -8.91 -3.59 -3.02
N THR A 46 -9.35 -4.43 -3.94
CA THR A 46 -10.72 -4.43 -4.45
C THR A 46 -11.54 -5.60 -3.95
N GLU A 47 -11.06 -6.28 -2.91
CA GLU A 47 -11.85 -7.25 -2.16
C GLU A 47 -12.90 -6.56 -1.28
N GLU A 48 -14.14 -7.00 -1.41
CA GLU A 48 -15.30 -6.44 -0.69
C GLU A 48 -15.18 -6.60 0.83
N SER A 49 -14.48 -7.64 1.28
CA SER A 49 -14.16 -7.91 2.69
C SER A 49 -13.43 -6.74 3.34
N ILE A 50 -12.50 -6.10 2.63
CA ILE A 50 -11.67 -5.02 3.18
C ILE A 50 -12.48 -3.72 3.31
N VAL A 51 -13.32 -3.42 2.33
CA VAL A 51 -14.10 -2.17 2.26
C VAL A 51 -15.29 -2.18 3.23
N MET A 52 -15.84 -3.36 3.51
CA MET A 52 -17.05 -3.53 4.34
C MET A 52 -16.73 -3.84 5.82
N SER A 53 -15.46 -4.03 6.18
CA SER A 53 -15.05 -4.49 7.52
C SER A 53 -14.35 -3.42 8.36
N ASN A 54 -14.73 -3.38 9.64
CA ASN A 54 -14.20 -2.46 10.64
C ASN A 54 -12.85 -2.94 11.23
N GLY A 55 -11.84 -3.17 10.37
CA GLY A 55 -10.43 -3.06 10.74
C GLY A 55 -9.75 -4.25 11.43
N LYS A 56 -10.24 -5.49 11.29
CA LYS A 56 -9.59 -6.68 11.89
C LYS A 56 -9.45 -7.89 10.96
N ASP A 57 -9.31 -7.67 9.66
CA ASP A 57 -9.22 -8.79 8.73
C ASP A 57 -7.79 -9.01 8.22
N VAL A 58 -7.42 -10.28 8.27
CA VAL A 58 -6.22 -10.86 7.71
C VAL A 58 -6.60 -11.36 6.31
N VAL A 59 -5.90 -10.90 5.28
CA VAL A 59 -6.15 -11.30 3.89
C VAL A 59 -5.24 -12.45 3.53
N LYS A 60 -5.79 -13.52 2.96
CA LYS A 60 -5.02 -14.70 2.59
C LYS A 60 -4.51 -14.58 1.16
N ILE A 61 -3.20 -14.55 0.98
CA ILE A 61 -2.55 -14.48 -0.33
C ILE A 61 -1.91 -15.84 -0.66
N PRO A 62 -2.23 -16.46 -1.80
CA PRO A 62 -1.55 -17.65 -2.24
C PRO A 62 -0.10 -17.31 -2.63
N ILE A 63 0.85 -17.91 -1.93
CA ILE A 63 2.28 -17.84 -2.25
C ILE A 63 2.73 -19.14 -2.92
N ARG A 64 3.52 -19.01 -3.98
CA ARG A 64 4.21 -20.14 -4.59
C ARG A 64 5.36 -20.55 -3.68
N SER A 65 5.18 -21.68 -2.98
CA SER A 65 6.31 -22.32 -2.32
C SER A 65 7.17 -23.04 -3.35
N LEU A 66 8.47 -23.12 -3.06
CA LEU A 66 9.33 -24.06 -3.76
C LEU A 66 9.24 -25.37 -2.97
N ASP A 67 8.89 -26.46 -3.64
CA ASP A 67 8.93 -27.76 -3.00
C ASP A 67 10.35 -28.05 -2.50
N GLU A 68 10.46 -28.33 -1.21
CA GLU A 68 11.72 -28.82 -0.67
C GLU A 68 12.00 -30.20 -1.27
N TYR A 69 13.26 -30.45 -1.65
CA TYR A 69 13.67 -31.77 -2.10
C TYR A 69 13.44 -32.80 -0.98
N ARG A 70 12.48 -33.70 -1.18
CA ARG A 70 12.24 -34.80 -0.27
C ARG A 70 13.14 -35.97 -0.67
N ILE A 71 13.97 -36.43 0.26
CA ILE A 71 14.69 -37.69 0.09
C ILE A 71 13.65 -38.80 0.01
N ARG A 72 13.48 -39.39 -1.17
CA ARG A 72 12.68 -40.60 -1.36
C ARG A 72 13.61 -41.80 -1.32
N TYR A 73 13.19 -42.85 -0.63
CA TYR A 73 13.86 -44.13 -0.75
C TYR A 73 13.74 -44.61 -2.21
N ASN A 74 14.89 -44.87 -2.83
CA ASN A 74 14.94 -45.50 -4.14
C ASN A 74 14.60 -46.99 -3.93
N TYR A 75 13.39 -47.38 -4.30
CA TYR A 75 12.94 -48.78 -4.20
C TYR A 75 13.48 -49.64 -5.35
N ASP A 76 14.01 -49.03 -6.42
CA ASP A 76 14.54 -49.71 -7.63
C ASP A 76 15.79 -50.55 -7.34
N LYS A 77 16.52 -50.25 -6.26
CA LYS A 77 17.69 -51.03 -5.82
C LYS A 77 17.36 -52.27 -5.00
N ASN A 78 16.10 -52.52 -4.67
CA ASN A 78 15.72 -53.78 -4.03
C ASN A 78 15.76 -54.92 -5.06
N LYS A 79 16.25 -56.09 -4.63
CA LYS A 79 16.16 -57.31 -5.46
C LYS A 79 14.68 -57.67 -5.62
N HIS A 80 14.10 -57.31 -6.75
CA HIS A 80 12.77 -57.75 -7.12
C HIS A 80 12.83 -59.19 -7.64
N VAL A 81 11.93 -60.04 -7.15
CA VAL A 81 11.65 -61.36 -7.75
C VAL A 81 10.51 -61.17 -8.75
N GLY A 82 10.80 -61.36 -10.04
CA GLY A 82 9.80 -61.35 -11.10
C GLY A 82 9.31 -62.76 -11.39
N GLN A 83 8.00 -62.94 -11.58
CA GLN A 83 7.38 -64.18 -12.02
C GLN A 83 6.98 -64.02 -13.50
N GLY A 84 7.51 -64.88 -14.37
CA GLY A 84 7.13 -64.92 -15.78
C GLY A 84 5.96 -65.88 -16.05
N ASP A 85 5.36 -65.79 -17.23
CA ASP A 85 4.19 -66.59 -17.65
C ASP A 85 4.49 -68.07 -17.97
N GLY A 86 5.66 -68.59 -17.58
CA GLY A 86 5.99 -70.02 -17.62
C GLY A 86 6.80 -70.51 -18.82
N ASP A 87 6.94 -69.72 -19.90
CA ASP A 87 7.69 -70.08 -21.11
C ASP A 87 9.06 -69.37 -21.28
N SER A 88 9.52 -68.66 -20.25
CA SER A 88 10.74 -67.85 -20.31
C SER A 88 12.03 -68.70 -20.25
N LYS A 89 13.03 -68.37 -21.08
CA LYS A 89 14.36 -69.02 -21.04
C LYS A 89 15.38 -68.18 -20.26
N VAL A 90 16.46 -68.83 -19.81
CA VAL A 90 17.56 -68.18 -19.11
C VAL A 90 18.19 -67.12 -20.02
N GLY A 91 17.99 -65.84 -19.68
CA GLY A 91 18.46 -64.68 -20.47
C GLY A 91 17.35 -63.73 -20.92
N ASP A 92 16.08 -64.14 -20.82
CA ASP A 92 14.95 -63.29 -21.22
C ASP A 92 14.63 -62.22 -20.17
N VAL A 93 14.33 -61.01 -20.64
CA VAL A 93 13.93 -59.88 -19.79
C VAL A 93 12.44 -59.99 -19.50
N VAL A 94 12.08 -60.38 -18.27
CA VAL A 94 10.69 -60.66 -17.85
C VAL A 94 9.88 -59.37 -17.61
N ALA A 95 10.53 -58.24 -17.34
CA ALA A 95 9.90 -56.92 -17.28
C ALA A 95 10.92 -55.79 -17.52
N ARG A 96 10.49 -54.70 -18.17
CA ARG A 96 11.23 -53.43 -18.27
C ARG A 96 10.43 -52.36 -17.56
N ASP A 97 11.10 -51.61 -16.69
CA ASP A 97 10.46 -50.54 -15.94
C ASP A 97 10.01 -49.42 -16.91
N GLY A 98 8.72 -49.08 -16.89
CA GLY A 98 8.13 -48.00 -17.70
C GLY A 98 7.32 -48.38 -18.96
N SER A 99 7.08 -49.66 -19.28
CA SER A 99 6.17 -50.01 -20.40
C SER A 99 4.72 -50.17 -19.95
N SER A 100 4.03 -49.03 -19.85
CA SER A 100 2.61 -48.76 -20.10
C SER A 100 1.64 -49.95 -20.12
N GLY A 101 0.74 -49.97 -19.13
CA GLY A 101 -0.61 -50.53 -19.26
C GLY A 101 -1.39 -49.91 -20.42
N GLN A 102 -2.44 -50.62 -20.81
CA GLN A 102 -3.33 -50.42 -21.97
C GLN A 102 -3.68 -48.95 -22.31
N PRO A 103 -3.86 -48.62 -23.61
CA PRO A 103 -4.34 -47.30 -24.03
C PRO A 103 -5.82 -47.12 -23.68
N GLY A 104 -6.10 -46.37 -22.62
CA GLY A 104 -7.42 -45.87 -22.29
C GLY A 104 -7.84 -44.76 -23.28
N ALA A 105 -8.92 -45.00 -24.00
CA ALA A 105 -9.59 -44.00 -24.81
C ALA A 105 -10.23 -42.94 -23.91
N GLY A 106 -9.91 -41.66 -24.13
CA GLY A 106 -10.45 -40.55 -23.36
C GLY A 106 -10.38 -39.21 -24.11
N LYS A 107 -11.11 -39.09 -25.22
CA LYS A 107 -11.54 -37.77 -25.73
C LYS A 107 -12.75 -37.33 -24.92
N GLY A 108 -12.52 -36.49 -23.91
CA GLY A 108 -13.58 -35.87 -23.11
C GLY A 108 -13.02 -34.67 -22.35
N SER A 109 -13.81 -33.60 -22.26
CA SER A 109 -13.54 -32.39 -21.47
C SER A 109 -13.54 -32.70 -19.97
N GLY A 110 -12.50 -33.38 -19.49
CA GLY A 110 -12.22 -33.65 -18.08
C GLY A 110 -11.05 -32.80 -17.58
N ALA A 111 -11.05 -32.49 -16.28
CA ALA A 111 -9.96 -31.78 -15.62
C ALA A 111 -8.61 -32.45 -15.96
N GLY A 112 -7.60 -31.64 -16.30
CA GLY A 112 -6.32 -32.16 -16.78
C GLY A 112 -5.59 -33.01 -15.74
N ASP A 113 -5.01 -34.13 -16.17
CA ASP A 113 -4.21 -35.08 -15.37
C ASP A 113 -2.86 -34.53 -14.86
N LYS A 114 -2.63 -33.22 -14.93
CA LYS A 114 -1.47 -32.59 -14.32
C LYS A 114 -1.80 -32.29 -12.88
N ALA A 115 -0.98 -32.78 -11.94
CA ALA A 115 -1.07 -32.37 -10.55
C ALA A 115 -1.08 -30.83 -10.47
N GLY A 116 -2.09 -30.28 -9.79
CA GLY A 116 -2.14 -28.86 -9.51
C GLY A 116 -0.92 -28.44 -8.71
N GLU A 117 -0.50 -27.18 -8.86
CA GLU A 117 0.55 -26.62 -8.02
C GLU A 117 -0.01 -26.41 -6.60
N ASP A 118 0.70 -26.89 -5.58
CA ASP A 118 0.33 -26.66 -4.18
C ASP A 118 0.66 -25.21 -3.81
N TYR A 119 -0.36 -24.41 -3.49
CA TYR A 119 -0.22 -23.04 -3.02
C TYR A 119 -0.30 -23.02 -1.49
N TYR A 120 0.61 -22.27 -0.84
CA TYR A 120 0.48 -21.98 0.58
C TYR A 120 -0.24 -20.65 0.76
N GLU A 121 -1.23 -20.59 1.65
CA GLU A 121 -1.91 -19.35 2.00
C GLU A 121 -1.09 -18.61 3.07
N ALA A 122 -0.56 -17.44 2.72
CA ALA A 122 0.04 -16.53 3.69
C ALA A 122 -1.01 -15.54 4.19
N GLU A 123 -1.06 -15.36 5.50
CA GLU A 123 -1.90 -14.39 6.18
C GLU A 123 -1.22 -13.02 6.19
N VAL A 124 -1.79 -12.05 5.48
CA VAL A 124 -1.27 -10.69 5.35
C VAL A 124 -2.17 -9.71 6.08
N SER A 125 -1.55 -8.80 6.84
CA SER A 125 -2.27 -7.79 7.58
C SER A 125 -2.67 -6.62 6.68
N LEU A 126 -3.78 -5.95 7.03
CA LEU A 126 -4.21 -4.73 6.32
C LEU A 126 -3.14 -3.64 6.34
N MET A 127 -2.36 -3.54 7.42
CA MET A 127 -1.28 -2.57 7.57
C MET A 127 -0.15 -2.78 6.54
N GLU A 128 0.22 -4.03 6.25
CA GLU A 128 1.23 -4.34 5.23
C GLU A 128 0.73 -4.01 3.82
N LEU A 129 -0.56 -4.23 3.55
CA LEU A 129 -1.19 -3.82 2.29
C LEU A 129 -1.19 -2.29 2.14
N GLU A 130 -1.52 -1.58 3.21
CA GLU A 130 -1.48 -0.11 3.27
C GLU A 130 -0.08 0.43 3.04
N GLU A 131 0.94 -0.12 3.70
CA GLU A 131 2.33 0.31 3.51
C GLU A 131 2.78 0.10 2.05
N ALA A 132 2.48 -1.08 1.49
CA ALA A 132 2.80 -1.38 0.09
C ALA A 132 2.09 -0.45 -0.89
N LEU A 133 0.82 -0.11 -0.65
CA LEU A 133 0.03 0.80 -1.46
C LEU A 133 0.49 2.27 -1.33
N PHE A 134 0.57 2.78 -0.10
CA PHE A 134 0.80 4.20 0.19
C PHE A 134 2.24 4.63 -0.08
N SER A 135 3.20 3.69 -0.09
CA SER A 135 4.59 3.98 -0.45
C SER A 135 4.75 4.64 -1.83
N GLN A 136 3.81 4.42 -2.75
CA GLN A 136 3.84 4.94 -4.11
C GLN A 136 2.95 6.18 -4.33
N LEU A 137 2.23 6.65 -3.31
CA LEU A 137 1.19 7.67 -3.45
C LEU A 137 1.55 8.96 -2.71
N GLU A 138 1.28 10.11 -3.33
CA GLU A 138 1.46 11.44 -2.74
C GLU A 138 0.39 12.41 -3.24
N LEU A 139 0.03 13.41 -2.44
CA LEU A 139 -0.82 14.51 -2.90
C LEU A 139 -0.10 15.31 -3.99
N PRO A 140 -0.62 15.34 -5.24
CA PRO A 140 0.04 16.03 -6.33
C PRO A 140 -0.06 17.54 -6.15
N LYS A 141 0.89 18.30 -6.72
CA LYS A 141 0.84 19.77 -6.75
C LYS A 141 0.63 20.40 -5.35
N LEU A 142 1.14 19.76 -4.30
CA LEU A 142 1.06 20.26 -2.93
C LEU A 142 1.90 21.54 -2.81
N LYS A 143 1.24 22.66 -2.56
CA LYS A 143 1.91 23.97 -2.44
C LYS A 143 2.10 24.31 -0.97
N ARG A 144 3.23 24.93 -0.66
CA ARG A 144 3.44 25.60 0.62
C ARG A 144 2.52 26.81 0.67
N LYS A 145 1.49 26.73 1.51
CA LYS A 145 0.54 27.82 1.78
C LYS A 145 0.99 28.61 3.01
N GLU A 146 0.32 29.73 3.29
CA GLU A 146 0.64 30.52 4.48
C GLU A 146 0.60 29.62 5.72
N SER A 147 1.69 29.68 6.49
CA SER A 147 1.96 28.76 7.60
C SER A 147 1.00 29.02 8.76
N ASP A 148 -0.17 28.38 8.72
CA ASP A 148 -1.05 28.32 9.88
C ASP A 148 -0.56 27.21 10.81
N GLN A 149 0.25 27.65 11.78
CA GLN A 149 0.72 26.96 12.98
C GLN A 149 1.95 26.06 12.79
N ASN A 150 3.03 26.47 13.47
CA ASN A 150 4.24 25.69 13.67
C ASN A 150 3.91 24.51 14.59
N ILE A 151 3.72 23.31 14.04
CA ILE A 151 3.61 22.09 14.84
C ILE A 151 5.03 21.59 15.11
N VAL A 152 5.34 21.33 16.39
CA VAL A 152 6.61 20.72 16.80
C VAL A 152 6.45 19.21 16.63
N GLU A 153 7.01 18.64 15.57
CA GLU A 153 6.86 17.20 15.26
C GLU A 153 7.67 16.32 16.22
N HIS A 154 8.92 16.70 16.52
CA HIS A 154 9.84 15.82 17.21
C HIS A 154 10.97 16.57 17.94
N ILE A 155 11.35 16.01 19.08
CA ILE A 155 12.42 16.48 19.95
C ILE A 155 13.70 15.74 19.56
N GLU A 156 14.60 16.38 18.81
CA GLU A 156 15.91 15.79 18.48
C GLU A 156 16.98 16.19 19.50
N PHE A 157 17.58 15.21 20.18
CA PHE A 157 18.71 15.40 21.11
C PHE A 157 20.04 15.57 20.37
N ASN A 158 20.12 16.56 19.48
CA ASN A 158 21.28 16.79 18.61
C ASN A 158 22.16 17.96 19.04
N ASP A 159 21.76 18.74 20.05
CA ASP A 159 22.52 19.91 20.52
C ASP A 159 23.27 19.64 21.83
N ILE A 160 24.42 20.31 22.00
CA ILE A 160 25.26 20.17 23.19
C ILE A 160 25.61 21.55 23.73
N ARG A 161 25.11 21.82 24.93
CA ARG A 161 25.31 23.10 25.61
C ARG A 161 26.21 22.95 26.83
N ARG A 162 26.81 24.07 27.26
CA ARG A 162 27.62 24.13 28.49
C ARG A 162 26.78 24.23 29.76
N THR A 163 25.49 24.55 29.61
CA THR A 163 24.53 24.75 30.69
C THR A 163 23.24 24.01 30.34
N GLY A 164 22.66 23.28 31.30
CA GLY A 164 21.44 22.52 31.10
C GLY A 164 20.99 21.81 32.37
N LEU A 165 19.93 21.02 32.26
CA LEU A 165 19.40 20.20 33.36
C LEU A 165 20.40 19.10 33.73
N MET A 166 20.68 18.92 35.03
CA MET A 166 21.65 17.93 35.54
C MET A 166 21.35 16.48 35.12
N GLY A 167 20.08 16.16 34.84
CA GLY A 167 19.68 14.86 34.29
C GLY A 167 20.23 14.55 32.89
N ASN A 168 20.54 15.58 32.08
CA ASN A 168 20.93 15.44 30.68
C ASN A 168 22.44 15.62 30.44
N ILE A 169 23.27 15.45 31.48
CA ILE A 169 24.73 15.55 31.32
C ILE A 169 25.24 14.44 30.38
N ASP A 170 25.95 14.84 29.33
CA ASP A 170 26.76 13.92 28.54
C ASP A 170 28.04 13.59 29.32
N LYS A 171 28.00 12.49 30.07
CA LYS A 171 29.12 12.04 30.92
C LYS A 171 30.39 11.85 30.12
N LYS A 172 30.30 11.27 28.91
CA LYS A 172 31.46 10.97 28.07
C LYS A 172 32.13 12.24 27.60
N ARG A 173 31.37 13.19 27.03
CA ARG A 173 31.90 14.46 26.54
C ARG A 173 32.38 15.37 27.68
N THR A 174 31.70 15.35 28.82
CA THR A 174 32.11 16.06 30.03
C THR A 174 33.48 15.57 30.54
N MET A 175 33.64 14.25 30.68
CA MET A 175 34.93 13.67 31.08
C MET A 175 36.03 13.95 30.05
N LEU A 176 35.71 13.92 28.76
CA LEU A 176 36.68 14.25 27.70
C LEU A 176 37.10 15.72 27.75
N SER A 177 36.19 16.64 28.09
CA SER A 177 36.50 18.06 28.27
C SER A 177 37.46 18.26 29.45
N ALA A 178 37.14 17.65 30.60
CA ALA A 178 38.00 17.70 31.79
C ALA A 178 39.39 17.11 31.52
N TYR A 179 39.45 15.97 30.82
CA TYR A 179 40.71 15.35 30.43
C TYR A 179 41.56 16.25 29.54
N LYS A 180 40.96 16.87 28.52
CA LYS A 180 41.65 17.81 27.62
C LYS A 180 42.19 19.02 28.38
N ARG A 181 41.39 19.61 29.27
CA ARG A 181 41.81 20.75 30.11
C ARG A 181 42.94 20.36 31.06
N ASN A 182 42.82 19.25 31.77
CA ASN A 182 43.83 18.77 32.71
C ASN A 182 45.14 18.42 31.99
N ALA A 183 45.06 17.80 30.80
CA ALA A 183 46.21 17.52 29.95
C ALA A 183 46.94 18.79 29.50
N MET A 184 46.21 19.87 29.15
CA MET A 184 46.83 21.18 28.86
C MET A 184 47.56 21.78 30.06
N THR A 185 47.08 21.53 31.28
CA THR A 185 47.76 21.93 32.53
C THR A 185 48.86 20.97 32.97
N GLY A 186 49.23 19.99 32.15
CA GLY A 186 50.38 19.10 32.36
C GLY A 186 50.06 17.79 33.10
N LYS A 187 48.80 17.52 33.46
CA LYS A 187 48.40 16.26 34.11
C LYS A 187 47.20 15.65 33.40
N ALA A 188 47.42 14.63 32.57
CA ALA A 188 46.36 13.96 31.84
C ALA A 188 45.47 13.10 32.76
N SER A 189 44.48 13.70 33.41
CA SER A 189 43.54 13.04 34.32
C SER A 189 42.09 13.47 34.06
N PHE A 190 41.13 12.59 34.36
CA PHE A 190 39.69 12.91 34.27
C PHE A 190 39.16 13.78 35.42
N TYR A 191 39.95 13.92 36.50
CA TYR A 191 39.60 14.68 37.69
C TYR A 191 40.70 15.72 37.99
N PRO A 192 40.37 16.91 38.55
CA PRO A 192 39.02 17.41 38.90
C PRO A 192 38.19 17.79 37.67
N ILE A 193 36.85 17.70 37.79
CA ILE A 193 35.88 18.20 36.80
C ILE A 193 35.34 19.53 37.33
N TYR A 194 35.45 20.59 36.53
CA TYR A 194 34.89 21.90 36.88
C TYR A 194 33.56 22.16 36.15
N PRO A 195 32.74 23.13 36.61
CA PRO A 195 31.49 23.48 35.95
C PRO A 195 31.62 23.81 34.46
N GLU A 196 32.77 24.34 34.04
CA GLU A 196 33.11 24.66 32.65
C GLU A 196 33.29 23.43 31.74
N ASP A 197 33.61 22.27 32.32
CA ASP A 197 33.76 21.00 31.62
C ASP A 197 32.42 20.32 31.33
N LEU A 198 31.34 20.74 32.01
CA LEU A 198 30.03 20.15 31.87
C LEU A 198 29.48 20.35 30.45
N LYS A 199 29.04 19.24 29.85
CA LYS A 199 28.33 19.21 28.57
C LYS A 199 26.97 18.56 28.79
N PHE A 200 25.92 19.23 28.34
CA PHE A 200 24.54 18.78 28.45
C PHE A 200 23.99 18.47 27.08
N LYS A 201 23.30 17.34 26.92
CA LYS A 201 22.49 17.05 25.74
C LYS A 201 21.22 17.88 25.82
N THR A 202 21.07 18.79 24.88
CA THR A 202 19.87 19.60 24.73
C THR A 202 19.11 19.09 23.51
N TRP A 203 17.80 19.25 23.55
CA TRP A 203 16.97 18.99 22.39
C TRP A 203 16.68 20.29 21.66
N ASN A 204 16.59 20.22 20.34
CA ASN A 204 16.00 21.28 19.55
C ASN A 204 14.64 20.79 19.05
N GLU A 205 13.68 21.69 19.10
CA GLU A 205 12.38 21.50 18.47
C GLU A 205 12.56 21.77 16.97
N VAL A 206 12.36 20.74 16.15
CA VAL A 206 12.31 20.93 14.70
C VAL A 206 10.87 21.24 14.34
N VAL A 207 10.64 22.49 13.96
CA VAL A 207 9.36 22.91 13.40
C VAL A 207 9.35 22.54 11.92
N LYS A 208 8.47 21.64 11.50
CA LYS A 208 8.17 21.45 10.10
C LYS A 208 6.89 22.22 9.74
N PRO A 209 6.95 23.15 8.77
CA PRO A 209 5.74 23.80 8.29
C PRO A 209 4.94 22.78 7.47
N GLU A 210 3.88 22.23 8.05
CA GLU A 210 2.92 21.44 7.31
C GLU A 210 1.96 22.35 6.55
N SER A 211 1.68 21.98 5.31
CA SER A 211 0.68 22.69 4.49
C SER A 211 -0.66 22.00 4.65
N LYS A 212 -1.65 22.72 5.18
CA LYS A 212 -3.00 22.19 5.31
C LYS A 212 -3.57 21.84 3.94
N ALA A 213 -4.30 20.74 3.88
CA ALA A 213 -5.00 20.31 2.70
C ALA A 213 -6.41 19.86 3.07
N VAL A 214 -7.36 20.13 2.17
CA VAL A 214 -8.73 19.65 2.27
C VAL A 214 -9.07 18.85 1.03
N VAL A 215 -9.63 17.68 1.24
CA VAL A 215 -10.10 16.79 0.18
C VAL A 215 -11.62 16.77 0.19
N LEU A 216 -12.22 17.17 -0.93
CA LEU A 216 -13.67 17.17 -1.09
C LEU A 216 -14.07 15.91 -1.85
N ALA A 217 -14.57 14.91 -1.12
CA ALA A 217 -15.00 13.64 -1.67
C ALA A 217 -16.47 13.74 -2.12
N MET A 218 -16.69 13.84 -3.43
CA MET A 218 -18.01 13.92 -4.04
C MET A 218 -18.39 12.58 -4.67
N MET A 219 -19.48 11.97 -4.22
CA MET A 219 -20.00 10.74 -4.80
C MET A 219 -21.43 10.92 -5.26
N ASP A 220 -21.68 10.49 -6.48
CA ASP A 220 -23.03 10.34 -7.02
C ASP A 220 -23.74 9.16 -6.34
N THR A 221 -24.95 9.41 -5.87
CA THR A 221 -25.80 8.42 -5.18
C THR A 221 -27.10 8.18 -5.94
N SER A 222 -27.17 8.61 -7.19
CA SER A 222 -28.32 8.46 -8.07
C SER A 222 -28.71 6.99 -8.34
N GLY A 223 -29.85 6.84 -9.00
CA GLY A 223 -30.39 5.54 -9.39
C GLY A 223 -29.64 4.87 -10.53
N SER A 224 -28.87 5.61 -11.35
CA SER A 224 -28.07 5.04 -12.44
C SER A 224 -26.84 4.31 -11.90
N MET A 225 -26.35 4.72 -10.73
CA MET A 225 -25.29 4.02 -10.01
C MET A 225 -25.81 2.75 -9.34
N GLY A 226 -25.51 1.61 -9.98
CA GLY A 226 -25.79 0.28 -9.48
C GLY A 226 -24.88 -0.13 -8.31
N ILE A 227 -25.02 -1.40 -7.90
CA ILE A 227 -24.25 -1.98 -6.79
C ILE A 227 -22.75 -1.96 -7.11
N TRP A 228 -22.38 -2.32 -8.34
CA TRP A 228 -20.99 -2.36 -8.78
C TRP A 228 -20.39 -0.95 -8.88
N GLU A 229 -21.11 0.00 -9.45
CA GLU A 229 -20.65 1.39 -9.58
C GLU A 229 -20.42 2.03 -8.21
N LYS A 230 -21.36 1.85 -7.28
CA LYS A 230 -21.25 2.30 -5.88
C LYS A 230 -20.10 1.60 -5.17
N TYR A 231 -19.91 0.30 -5.40
CA TYR A 231 -18.80 -0.45 -4.84
C TYR A 231 -17.45 0.16 -5.24
N MET A 232 -17.21 0.35 -6.53
CA MET A 232 -15.96 0.92 -7.05
C MET A 232 -15.66 2.32 -6.50
N ALA A 233 -16.67 3.21 -6.44
CA ALA A 233 -16.52 4.53 -5.87
C ALA A 233 -16.20 4.48 -4.36
N ARG A 234 -16.92 3.66 -3.60
CA ARG A 234 -16.68 3.47 -2.16
C ARG A 234 -15.30 2.88 -1.88
N SER A 235 -14.87 1.87 -2.64
CA SER A 235 -13.52 1.31 -2.52
C SER A 235 -12.46 2.40 -2.71
N PHE A 236 -12.59 3.23 -3.74
CA PHE A 236 -11.66 4.33 -3.98
C PHE A 236 -11.61 5.33 -2.82
N PHE A 237 -12.77 5.81 -2.36
CA PHE A 237 -12.83 6.76 -1.24
C PHE A 237 -12.35 6.17 0.09
N PHE A 238 -12.60 4.88 0.34
CA PHE A 238 -12.12 4.17 1.52
C PHE A 238 -10.58 4.11 1.55
N TRP A 239 -9.94 3.75 0.44
CA TRP A 239 -8.49 3.71 0.37
C TRP A 239 -7.88 5.11 0.37
N MET A 240 -8.55 6.09 -0.23
CA MET A 240 -8.14 7.48 -0.17
C MET A 240 -8.18 8.02 1.26
N THR A 241 -9.24 7.80 2.03
CA THR A 241 -9.36 8.30 3.40
C THR A 241 -8.29 7.70 4.29
N ARG A 242 -8.03 6.39 4.16
CA ARG A 242 -6.92 5.72 4.86
C ARG A 242 -5.56 6.27 4.45
N PHE A 243 -5.30 6.39 3.14
CA PHE A 243 -4.07 6.96 2.60
C PHE A 243 -3.77 8.34 3.20
N LEU A 244 -4.77 9.23 3.17
CA LEU A 244 -4.61 10.60 3.63
C LEU A 244 -4.37 10.68 5.13
N ARG A 245 -5.14 9.93 5.93
CA ARG A 245 -4.98 9.89 7.40
C ARG A 245 -3.66 9.26 7.84
N THR A 246 -3.12 8.32 7.08
CA THR A 246 -1.83 7.68 7.39
C THR A 246 -0.63 8.53 7.00
N LYS A 247 -0.69 9.25 5.87
CA LYS A 247 0.45 10.02 5.34
C LYS A 247 0.48 11.48 5.79
N TYR A 248 -0.67 12.07 6.13
CA TYR A 248 -0.78 13.51 6.43
C TYR A 248 -1.61 13.74 7.69
N GLU A 249 -1.04 14.42 8.67
CA GLU A 249 -1.73 14.69 9.94
C GLU A 249 -2.75 15.83 9.83
N THR A 250 -2.48 16.80 8.96
CA THR A 250 -3.26 18.04 8.82
C THR A 250 -4.27 18.04 7.67
N VAL A 251 -4.60 16.88 7.11
CA VAL A 251 -5.61 16.76 6.04
C VAL A 251 -7.02 16.65 6.61
N GLU A 252 -7.90 17.54 6.14
CA GLU A 252 -9.34 17.45 6.39
C GLU A 252 -10.06 16.81 5.20
N ILE A 253 -11.09 15.99 5.46
CA ILE A 253 -11.89 15.33 4.42
C ILE A 253 -13.35 15.68 4.63
N GLU A 254 -13.99 16.23 3.59
CA GLU A 254 -15.42 16.56 3.58
C GLU A 254 -16.14 15.71 2.56
N PHE A 255 -17.18 14.99 3.01
CA PHE A 255 -17.94 14.06 2.18
C PHE A 255 -19.22 14.72 1.68
N ILE A 256 -19.41 14.69 0.36
CA ILE A 256 -20.55 15.26 -0.34
C ILE A 256 -21.22 14.15 -1.13
N ALA A 257 -22.43 13.77 -0.73
CA ALA A 257 -23.29 12.90 -1.52
C ALA A 257 -24.23 13.77 -2.37
N HIS A 258 -24.45 13.41 -3.63
CA HIS A 258 -25.41 14.12 -4.48
C HIS A 258 -26.23 13.19 -5.35
N HIS A 259 -27.49 13.59 -5.53
CA HIS A 259 -28.42 13.07 -6.53
C HIS A 259 -28.93 14.26 -7.36
N THR A 260 -30.21 14.59 -7.23
CA THR A 260 -30.78 15.90 -7.62
C THR A 260 -30.31 17.06 -6.74
N GLU A 261 -29.94 16.80 -5.49
CA GLU A 261 -29.44 17.80 -4.53
C GLU A 261 -28.18 17.25 -3.85
N ALA A 262 -27.26 18.15 -3.51
CA ALA A 262 -26.02 17.81 -2.83
C ALA A 262 -26.08 18.13 -1.34
N LYS A 263 -25.63 17.20 -0.50
CA LYS A 263 -25.60 17.31 0.95
C LYS A 263 -24.23 16.92 1.48
N VAL A 264 -23.78 17.62 2.52
CA VAL A 264 -22.62 17.20 3.31
C VAL A 264 -23.09 16.10 4.24
N VAL A 265 -22.39 14.98 4.23
CA VAL A 265 -22.73 13.77 4.99
C VAL A 265 -21.55 13.35 5.86
N SER A 266 -21.82 12.53 6.88
CA SER A 266 -20.76 11.89 7.65
C SER A 266 -20.05 10.82 6.82
N GLU A 267 -18.87 10.40 7.27
CA GLU A 267 -18.14 9.28 6.66
C GLU A 267 -19.00 7.99 6.65
N GLU A 268 -19.68 7.70 7.76
CA GLU A 268 -20.56 6.53 7.90
C GLU A 268 -21.73 6.58 6.90
N ASP A 269 -22.40 7.73 6.79
CA ASP A 269 -23.51 7.92 5.85
C ASP A 269 -23.05 7.83 4.40
N PHE A 270 -21.86 8.35 4.10
CA PHE A 270 -21.28 8.30 2.77
C PHE A 270 -21.09 6.85 2.28
N PHE A 271 -20.61 5.96 3.16
CA PHE A 271 -20.36 4.56 2.79
C PHE A 271 -21.57 3.63 2.94
N SER A 272 -22.55 3.97 3.78
CA SER A 272 -23.68 3.08 4.08
C SER A 272 -24.98 3.44 3.34
N LYS A 273 -25.20 4.72 3.04
CA LYS A 273 -26.51 5.20 2.57
C LYS A 273 -26.79 4.77 1.14
N GLY A 274 -27.99 4.24 0.92
CA GLY A 274 -28.55 3.98 -0.40
C GLY A 274 -29.49 5.12 -0.80
N GLU A 275 -29.20 5.80 -1.90
CA GLU A 275 -30.12 6.79 -2.46
C GLU A 275 -30.53 6.38 -3.88
N SER A 276 -31.68 6.89 -4.29
CA SER A 276 -32.31 6.67 -5.59
C SER A 276 -32.87 8.00 -6.09
N GLY A 277 -32.74 8.26 -7.38
CA GLY A 277 -33.14 9.54 -7.98
C GLY A 277 -32.39 9.83 -9.27
N GLY A 278 -32.70 10.97 -9.90
CA GLY A 278 -31.94 11.48 -11.04
C GLY A 278 -30.64 12.16 -10.60
N THR A 279 -29.79 12.45 -11.57
CA THR A 279 -28.45 13.02 -11.36
C THR A 279 -28.39 14.47 -11.83
N ILE A 280 -27.99 15.37 -10.92
CA ILE A 280 -27.68 16.77 -11.21
C ILE A 280 -26.31 17.10 -10.61
N CYS A 281 -25.24 16.85 -11.38
CA CYS A 281 -23.87 17.02 -10.89
C CYS A 281 -23.52 18.47 -10.52
N SER A 282 -24.17 19.47 -11.12
CA SER A 282 -23.90 20.87 -10.76
C SER A 282 -24.25 21.19 -9.30
N SER A 283 -25.14 20.40 -8.68
CA SER A 283 -25.48 20.55 -7.27
C SER A 283 -24.26 20.27 -6.37
N ALA A 284 -23.47 19.24 -6.69
CA ALA A 284 -22.26 18.87 -5.96
C ALA A 284 -21.21 19.98 -6.02
N TYR A 285 -20.90 20.48 -7.22
CA TYR A 285 -19.89 21.53 -7.38
C TYR A 285 -20.28 22.85 -6.74
N ARG A 286 -21.57 23.20 -6.78
CA ARG A 286 -22.08 24.37 -6.05
C ARG A 286 -21.87 24.22 -4.55
N LYS A 287 -22.16 23.02 -4.02
CA LYS A 287 -21.96 22.73 -2.58
C LYS A 287 -20.49 22.75 -2.20
N ALA A 288 -19.62 22.19 -3.05
CA ALA A 288 -18.17 22.25 -2.85
C ALA A 288 -17.65 23.69 -2.79
N LEU A 289 -18.06 24.56 -3.73
CA LEU A 289 -17.70 25.98 -3.71
C LEU A 289 -18.23 26.70 -2.46
N GLU A 290 -19.46 26.39 -2.02
CA GLU A 290 -20.02 26.95 -0.78
C GLU A 290 -19.21 26.56 0.46
N ILE A 291 -18.73 25.31 0.54
CA ILE A 291 -17.91 24.82 1.65
C ILE A 291 -16.53 25.49 1.64
N ILE A 292 -15.92 25.62 0.45
CA ILE A 292 -14.64 26.29 0.27
C ILE A 292 -14.73 27.74 0.76
N ASP A 293 -15.73 28.49 0.30
CA ASP A 293 -15.90 29.90 0.66
C ASP A 293 -16.14 30.10 2.17
N LYS A 294 -16.87 29.17 2.81
CA LYS A 294 -17.21 29.27 4.25
C LYS A 294 -16.10 28.80 5.19
N LYS A 295 -15.39 27.73 4.84
CA LYS A 295 -14.46 27.04 5.76
C LYS A 295 -13.00 27.05 5.27
N TYR A 296 -12.77 26.93 3.97
CA TYR A 296 -11.46 26.62 3.41
C TYR A 296 -10.98 27.70 2.44
N SER A 297 -10.33 28.74 2.98
CA SER A 297 -9.72 29.76 2.14
C SER A 297 -8.60 29.16 1.27
N PRO A 298 -8.62 29.36 -0.07
CA PRO A 298 -7.60 28.85 -0.99
C PRO A 298 -6.18 29.36 -0.72
N ASP A 299 -6.01 30.45 0.03
CA ASP A 299 -4.69 31.01 0.38
C ASP A 299 -4.01 30.21 1.50
N ARG A 300 -4.80 29.51 2.32
CA ARG A 300 -4.31 28.74 3.48
C ARG A 300 -4.41 27.23 3.29
N TYR A 301 -5.37 26.76 2.50
CA TYR A 301 -5.59 25.34 2.26
C TYR A 301 -5.25 24.95 0.82
N ASN A 302 -4.64 23.77 0.65
CA ASN A 302 -4.58 23.10 -0.64
C ASN A 302 -5.88 22.31 -0.85
N ILE A 303 -6.60 22.58 -1.92
CA ILE A 303 -7.96 22.05 -2.10
C ILE A 303 -7.96 20.99 -3.21
N TYR A 304 -8.51 19.82 -2.93
CA TYR A 304 -8.55 18.65 -3.81
C TYR A 304 -9.97 18.07 -3.93
N PRO A 305 -10.79 18.57 -4.86
CA PRO A 305 -12.06 17.96 -5.22
C PRO A 305 -11.88 16.67 -6.03
N PHE A 306 -12.50 15.59 -5.56
CA PHE A 306 -12.63 14.33 -6.28
C PHE A 306 -14.11 14.01 -6.47
N HIS A 307 -14.53 13.81 -7.72
CA HIS A 307 -15.91 13.45 -8.04
C HIS A 307 -15.98 12.11 -8.75
N PHE A 308 -16.78 11.20 -8.21
CA PHE A 308 -17.07 9.91 -8.82
C PHE A 308 -18.55 9.83 -9.24
N SER A 309 -18.77 9.39 -10.48
CA SER A 309 -20.10 9.19 -11.09
C SER A 309 -20.00 8.11 -12.20
N ASP A 310 -21.14 7.60 -12.65
CA ASP A 310 -21.23 6.69 -13.80
C ASP A 310 -21.25 7.41 -15.16
N GLY A 311 -21.21 8.74 -15.17
CA GLY A 311 -21.18 9.56 -16.38
C GLY A 311 -22.55 9.95 -16.92
N ASP A 312 -23.64 9.57 -16.25
CA ASP A 312 -25.00 9.99 -16.59
C ASP A 312 -25.38 11.29 -15.86
N ASN A 313 -25.82 12.29 -16.62
CA ASN A 313 -26.24 13.57 -16.07
C ASN A 313 -27.31 14.18 -16.97
N LEU A 314 -28.15 15.02 -16.38
CA LEU A 314 -29.15 15.74 -17.14
C LEU A 314 -28.47 16.66 -18.18
N THR A 315 -28.80 16.50 -19.45
CA THR A 315 -28.13 17.22 -20.55
C THR A 315 -28.22 18.75 -20.41
N SER A 316 -29.32 19.26 -19.86
CA SER A 316 -29.49 20.70 -19.59
C SER A 316 -28.57 21.24 -18.49
N ASP A 317 -28.03 20.36 -17.63
CA ASP A 317 -27.13 20.73 -16.54
C ASP A 317 -25.64 20.70 -16.95
N ASN A 318 -25.29 19.99 -18.03
CA ASN A 318 -23.90 19.84 -18.47
C ASN A 318 -23.17 21.17 -18.69
N ALA A 319 -23.82 22.15 -19.31
CA ALA A 319 -23.23 23.48 -19.52
C ALA A 319 -22.92 24.19 -18.19
N ARG A 320 -23.77 23.98 -17.18
CA ARG A 320 -23.58 24.52 -15.84
C ARG A 320 -22.46 23.78 -15.10
N CYS A 321 -22.38 22.45 -15.23
CA CYS A 321 -21.29 21.65 -14.66
C CYS A 321 -19.93 22.14 -15.15
N VAL A 322 -19.74 22.30 -16.46
CA VAL A 322 -18.47 22.78 -17.03
C VAL A 322 -18.09 24.16 -16.47
N LYS A 323 -19.05 25.07 -16.34
CA LYS A 323 -18.80 26.39 -15.74
C LYS A 323 -18.34 26.27 -14.27
N LEU A 324 -19.03 25.47 -13.46
CA LEU A 324 -18.70 25.31 -12.04
C LEU A 324 -17.38 24.56 -11.83
N VAL A 325 -17.07 23.56 -12.66
CA VAL A 325 -15.77 22.87 -12.64
C VAL A 325 -14.65 23.86 -12.95
N ASN A 326 -14.81 24.74 -13.94
CA ASN A 326 -13.84 25.80 -14.22
C ASN A 326 -13.67 26.80 -13.06
N GLU A 327 -14.74 27.13 -12.34
CA GLU A 327 -14.65 27.97 -11.14
C GLU A 327 -13.93 27.23 -10.00
N LEU A 328 -14.23 25.94 -9.81
CA LEU A 328 -13.62 25.09 -8.80
C LEU A 328 -12.12 24.88 -9.06
N MET A 329 -11.71 24.68 -10.31
CA MET A 329 -10.29 24.53 -10.70
C MET A 329 -9.45 25.79 -10.47
N LYS A 330 -10.08 26.99 -10.45
CA LYS A 330 -9.37 28.23 -10.12
C LYS A 330 -8.96 28.29 -8.66
N VAL A 331 -9.80 27.75 -7.78
CA VAL A 331 -9.58 27.73 -6.32
C VAL A 331 -8.91 26.45 -5.83
N SER A 332 -8.85 25.39 -6.66
CA SER A 332 -8.25 24.12 -6.31
C SER A 332 -6.85 23.90 -6.91
N ASN A 333 -6.09 22.99 -6.30
CA ASN A 333 -4.78 22.57 -6.82
C ASN A 333 -4.94 21.59 -7.99
N MET A 334 -5.97 20.76 -7.92
CA MET A 334 -6.34 19.76 -8.91
C MET A 334 -7.84 19.50 -8.83
N PHE A 335 -8.43 19.00 -9.91
CA PHE A 335 -9.77 18.42 -9.92
C PHE A 335 -9.69 17.00 -10.48
N GLY A 336 -10.11 16.02 -9.68
CA GLY A 336 -10.13 14.61 -10.07
C GLY A 336 -11.53 14.14 -10.42
N TYR A 337 -11.71 13.56 -11.60
CA TYR A 337 -12.98 12.95 -12.02
C TYR A 337 -12.83 11.46 -12.30
N GLY A 338 -13.49 10.62 -11.50
CA GLY A 338 -13.57 9.18 -11.69
C GLY A 338 -14.89 8.81 -12.37
N GLU A 339 -14.83 8.30 -13.60
CA GLU A 339 -16.02 7.75 -14.24
C GLU A 339 -16.05 6.22 -14.08
N VAL A 340 -17.12 5.69 -13.50
CA VAL A 340 -17.29 4.26 -13.32
C VAL A 340 -18.14 3.71 -14.46
N ASN A 341 -17.49 3.09 -15.44
CA ASN A 341 -18.13 2.73 -16.71
C ASN A 341 -17.66 1.36 -17.23
N GLN A 342 -18.22 0.29 -16.66
CA GLN A 342 -17.88 -1.09 -17.00
C GLN A 342 -18.15 -1.44 -18.47
N TYR A 343 -19.26 -0.95 -19.00
CA TYR A 343 -19.77 -1.35 -20.33
C TYR A 343 -19.46 -0.34 -21.43
N ASN A 344 -18.58 0.63 -21.17
CA ASN A 344 -18.22 1.70 -22.11
C ASN A 344 -19.47 2.42 -22.67
N ARG A 345 -20.45 2.68 -21.78
CA ARG A 345 -21.67 3.42 -22.07
C ARG A 345 -21.32 4.84 -22.50
N HIS A 346 -22.18 5.44 -23.31
CA HIS A 346 -21.99 6.82 -23.73
C HIS A 346 -22.17 7.78 -22.54
N SER A 347 -21.07 8.37 -22.07
CA SER A 347 -21.08 9.35 -20.98
C SER A 347 -21.37 10.75 -21.49
N THR A 348 -22.41 11.37 -20.94
CA THR A 348 -22.80 12.74 -21.28
C THR A 348 -21.86 13.76 -20.62
N LEU A 349 -21.41 13.47 -19.40
CA LEU A 349 -20.46 14.30 -18.66
C LEU A 349 -19.07 14.29 -19.29
N MET A 350 -18.52 13.12 -19.61
CA MET A 350 -17.19 13.04 -20.21
C MET A 350 -17.15 13.73 -21.57
N SER A 351 -18.24 13.62 -22.34
CA SER A 351 -18.37 14.35 -23.60
C SER A 351 -18.34 15.88 -23.40
N ALA A 352 -18.90 16.38 -22.30
CA ALA A 352 -18.80 17.79 -21.93
C ALA A 352 -17.39 18.17 -21.42
N TYR A 353 -16.74 17.29 -20.66
CA TYR A 353 -15.42 17.52 -20.08
C TYR A 353 -14.25 17.38 -21.05
N LYS A 354 -14.43 16.67 -22.17
CA LYS A 354 -13.41 16.59 -23.25
C LYS A 354 -12.92 17.95 -23.76
N ASN A 355 -13.74 18.99 -23.62
CA ASN A 355 -13.39 20.35 -24.06
C ASN A 355 -12.58 21.13 -23.01
N ILE A 356 -12.40 20.60 -21.81
CA ILE A 356 -11.60 21.22 -20.75
C ILE A 356 -10.11 20.95 -21.05
N GLN A 357 -9.37 22.00 -21.39
CA GLN A 357 -7.93 21.95 -21.64
C GLN A 357 -7.18 22.64 -20.49
N ASP A 358 -7.21 22.04 -19.29
CA ASP A 358 -6.48 22.54 -18.12
C ASP A 358 -5.68 21.39 -17.50
N ASP A 359 -4.40 21.61 -17.22
CA ASP A 359 -3.49 20.63 -16.60
C ASP A 359 -3.91 20.25 -15.17
N ARG A 360 -4.80 21.02 -14.53
CA ARG A 360 -5.37 20.71 -13.22
C ARG A 360 -6.52 19.72 -13.29
N PHE A 361 -7.11 19.52 -14.47
CA PHE A 361 -8.15 18.53 -14.68
C PHE A 361 -7.52 17.15 -14.92
N SER A 362 -7.78 16.22 -14.01
CA SER A 362 -7.37 14.83 -14.13
C SER A 362 -8.60 13.94 -14.12
N TYR A 363 -8.66 12.97 -15.02
CA TYR A 363 -9.77 12.02 -15.05
C TYR A 363 -9.28 10.59 -15.24
N TYR A 364 -10.06 9.63 -14.74
CA TYR A 364 -9.79 8.20 -14.91
C TYR A 364 -11.11 7.46 -15.13
N ILE A 365 -11.13 6.49 -16.04
CA ILE A 365 -12.31 5.67 -16.34
C ILE A 365 -12.09 4.27 -15.76
N LEU A 366 -12.91 3.89 -14.78
CA LEU A 366 -12.85 2.60 -14.11
C LEU A 366 -13.74 1.59 -14.83
N LYS A 367 -13.14 0.51 -15.33
CA LYS A 367 -13.82 -0.57 -16.07
C LYS A 367 -13.78 -1.90 -15.33
N GLN A 368 -12.69 -2.16 -14.61
CA GLN A 368 -12.44 -3.39 -13.86
C GLN A 368 -12.17 -3.07 -12.41
N LYS A 369 -12.28 -4.05 -11.51
CA LYS A 369 -12.01 -3.86 -10.09
C LYS A 369 -10.60 -3.30 -9.85
N SER A 370 -9.58 -3.89 -10.47
CA SER A 370 -8.18 -3.46 -10.40
C SER A 370 -7.92 -2.01 -10.84
N ASP A 371 -8.86 -1.37 -11.56
CA ASP A 371 -8.75 0.04 -11.92
C ASP A 371 -8.83 0.99 -10.72
N VAL A 372 -9.36 0.58 -9.56
CA VAL A 372 -9.30 1.41 -8.34
C VAL A 372 -7.85 1.73 -7.98
N PHE A 373 -6.98 0.72 -8.00
CA PHE A 373 -5.56 0.89 -7.73
C PHE A 373 -4.89 1.81 -8.76
N ASN A 374 -5.17 1.58 -10.04
CA ASN A 374 -4.61 2.39 -11.12
C ASN A 374 -5.11 3.85 -11.05
N ALA A 375 -6.38 4.07 -10.70
CA ALA A 375 -6.95 5.40 -10.48
C ALA A 375 -6.27 6.11 -9.31
N MET A 376 -6.06 5.43 -8.18
CA MET A 376 -5.30 6.00 -7.05
C MET A 376 -3.89 6.40 -7.48
N LYS A 377 -3.18 5.54 -8.20
CA LYS A 377 -1.84 5.83 -8.70
C LYS A 377 -1.82 6.98 -9.71
N SER A 378 -2.87 7.13 -10.51
CA SER A 378 -3.00 8.23 -11.48
C SER A 378 -3.29 9.56 -10.79
N PHE A 379 -4.18 9.58 -9.80
CA PHE A 379 -4.57 10.80 -9.10
C PHE A 379 -3.56 11.24 -8.05
N PHE A 380 -2.90 10.30 -7.37
CA PHE A 380 -1.91 10.56 -6.31
C PHE A 380 -0.50 10.22 -6.78
N LYS A 381 -0.20 10.48 -8.04
CA LYS A 381 1.12 10.21 -8.61
C LYS A 381 2.15 11.08 -7.89
N GLN A 382 3.24 10.47 -7.45
CA GLN A 382 4.41 11.20 -7.00
C GLN A 382 4.96 12.02 -8.18
N GLU A 383 4.88 13.34 -8.08
CA GLU A 383 5.59 14.22 -9.00
C GLU A 383 7.08 14.06 -8.69
N GLU A 384 7.82 13.36 -9.58
CA GLU A 384 9.27 13.44 -9.56
C GLU A 384 9.64 14.93 -9.64
N GLU A 385 10.44 15.40 -8.69
CA GLU A 385 10.88 16.79 -8.53
C GLU A 385 11.82 17.25 -9.67
N ASN A 386 11.50 16.92 -10.93
CA ASN A 386 12.30 17.19 -12.13
C ASN A 386 12.04 18.59 -12.74
N ALA A 387 11.75 19.60 -11.91
CA ALA A 387 11.58 20.98 -12.37
C ALA A 387 12.13 22.03 -11.40
N ARG A 388 13.13 21.69 -10.57
CA ARG A 388 13.82 22.66 -9.69
C ARG A 388 15.25 23.02 -10.07
N PHE A 389 15.77 22.50 -11.18
CA PHE A 389 17.05 22.96 -11.74
C PHE A 389 17.01 22.94 -13.27
N ALA A 390 16.42 23.97 -13.88
CA ALA A 390 16.66 24.37 -15.27
C ALA A 390 16.67 25.90 -15.35
#